data_AF-A0A6N0KKY5-F1
#
_entry.id   AF-A0A6N0KKY5-F1
#
_cell.length_a   1.000
_cell.length_b   1.000
_cell.length_c   1.000
_cell.angle_alpha   90.00
_cell.angle_beta   90.00
_cell.angle_gamma   90.00
#
_symmetry.space_group_name_H-M   'P 1'
#
loop_
_entity.id
_entity.type
_entity.pdbx_description
1 polymer ?
#
loop_
_entity_poly.entity_id
_entity_poly.type
_entity_poly.pdbx_seq_one_letter_code
_entity_poly.pdbx_strand_id
1 'polypeptide(L)'
;MSAFVRVSPILEKADGKLFFDCPGCEMLHGVNVEVDGPPRWSWNGSVDKPTFHPSILCRYPWRLLENGEREQVVCHSFVTDGRIQFLSDCTHHLAGQTVDLPQLEDDE
;
A
#
# COMPACT_ATOMS: atom_id res chain seq x y z
N MET A 1 11.08 12.64 -10.97
CA MET A 1 10.42 11.35 -10.84
C MET A 1 11.35 10.32 -11.41
N SER A 2 11.93 9.48 -10.56
CA SER A 2 12.69 8.33 -11.01
C SER A 2 11.72 7.29 -11.57
N ALA A 3 12.17 6.43 -12.48
CA ALA A 3 11.36 5.30 -12.93
C ALA A 3 11.11 4.33 -11.76
N PHE A 4 9.97 3.63 -11.79
CA PHE A 4 9.72 2.52 -10.90
C PHE A 4 10.69 1.38 -11.21
N VAL A 5 11.29 0.81 -10.17
CA VAL A 5 12.18 -0.35 -10.27
C VAL A 5 11.56 -1.48 -9.47
N ARG A 6 11.22 -2.58 -10.14
CA ARG A 6 10.75 -3.79 -9.47
C ARG A 6 11.88 -4.40 -8.65
N VAL A 7 11.66 -4.56 -7.34
CA VAL A 7 12.66 -5.11 -6.41
C VAL A 7 12.31 -6.52 -5.91
N SER A 8 11.06 -6.93 -6.06
CA SER A 8 10.57 -8.30 -5.84
C SER A 8 9.26 -8.53 -6.61
N PRO A 9 8.67 -9.73 -6.57
CA PRO A 9 7.34 -9.94 -7.13
C PRO A 9 6.24 -9.08 -6.51
N ILE A 10 6.43 -8.54 -5.31
CA ILE A 10 5.39 -7.84 -4.53
C ILE A 10 5.73 -6.37 -4.23
N LEU A 11 6.93 -5.90 -4.63
CA LEU A 11 7.40 -4.56 -4.35
C LEU A 11 8.12 -3.89 -5.52
N GLU A 12 7.85 -2.60 -5.64
CA GLU A 12 8.57 -1.65 -6.47
C GLU A 12 9.19 -0.54 -5.63
N LYS A 13 10.22 0.11 -6.18
CA LYS A 13 10.91 1.23 -5.56
C LYS A 13 10.99 2.42 -6.51
N ALA A 14 10.64 3.61 -6.03
CA ALA A 14 10.89 4.87 -6.71
C ALA A 14 11.02 6.02 -5.70
N ASP A 15 11.91 6.97 -5.96
CA ASP A 15 12.03 8.22 -5.19
C ASP A 15 12.08 8.04 -3.66
N GLY A 16 12.81 7.03 -3.18
CA GLY A 16 12.97 6.73 -1.75
C GLY A 16 11.76 6.06 -1.08
N LYS A 17 10.80 5.61 -1.89
CA LYS A 17 9.57 4.93 -1.44
C LYS A 17 9.54 3.49 -1.94
N LEU A 18 8.88 2.63 -1.17
CA LEU A 18 8.45 1.31 -1.61
C LEU A 18 6.97 1.33 -1.95
N PHE A 19 6.59 0.61 -2.99
CA PHE A 19 5.22 0.52 -3.48
C PHE A 19 4.79 -0.94 -3.51
N PHE A 20 3.58 -1.20 -3.02
CA PHE A 20 2.92 -2.49 -3.11
C PHE A 20 1.49 -2.32 -3.61
N ASP A 21 0.96 -3.34 -4.28
CA ASP A 21 -0.45 -3.35 -4.68
C ASP A 21 -1.37 -3.69 -3.50
N CYS A 22 -2.41 -2.88 -3.32
CA CYS A 22 -3.40 -3.06 -2.28
C CYS A 22 -4.70 -3.61 -2.89
N PRO A 23 -5.04 -4.89 -2.68
CA PRO A 23 -6.22 -5.51 -3.30
C PRO A 23 -7.55 -4.95 -2.78
N GLY A 24 -7.52 -4.24 -1.64
CA GLY A 24 -8.70 -3.56 -1.11
C GLY A 24 -8.98 -2.23 -1.80
N CYS A 25 -7.91 -1.53 -2.17
CA CYS A 25 -7.97 -0.22 -2.82
C CYS A 25 -7.85 -0.30 -4.35
N GLU A 26 -7.40 -1.44 -4.87
CA GLU A 26 -7.13 -1.69 -6.29
C GLU A 26 -6.14 -0.66 -6.87
N MET A 27 -5.11 -0.34 -6.09
CA MET A 27 -4.06 0.60 -6.47
C MET A 27 -2.78 0.44 -5.63
N LEU A 28 -1.68 0.98 -6.15
CA LEU A 28 -0.41 1.04 -5.44
C LEU A 28 -0.44 1.94 -4.21
N HIS A 29 0.04 1.42 -3.09
CA HIS A 29 0.30 2.16 -1.86
C HIS A 29 1.80 2.47 -1.73
N GLY A 30 2.14 3.75 -1.62
CA GLY A 30 3.53 4.20 -1.44
C GLY A 30 3.90 4.40 0.03
N VAL A 31 5.02 3.83 0.44
CA VAL A 31 5.58 3.88 1.80
C VAL A 31 6.93 4.59 1.78
N ASN A 32 7.02 5.74 2.44
CA ASN A 32 8.27 6.50 2.54
C ASN A 32 9.23 5.81 3.52
N VAL A 33 10.31 5.21 3.01
CA VAL A 33 11.31 4.48 3.82
C VAL A 33 12.69 5.16 3.84
N GLU A 34 13.01 5.90 2.77
CA GLU A 34 14.28 6.61 2.58
C GLU A 34 14.10 8.11 2.33
N VAL A 35 12.87 8.62 2.39
CA VAL A 35 12.56 10.05 2.24
C VAL A 35 12.57 10.73 3.60
N ASP A 36 13.22 11.88 3.68
CA ASP A 36 13.14 12.78 4.84
C ASP A 36 11.80 13.52 4.83
N GLY A 37 10.98 13.31 5.87
CA GLY A 37 9.71 14.00 6.07
C GLY A 37 8.56 13.06 6.48
N PRO A 38 7.54 13.55 7.22
CA PRO A 38 6.40 12.74 7.63
C PRO A 38 5.36 12.60 6.51
N PRO A 39 4.59 11.49 6.48
CA PRO A 39 4.80 10.28 7.29
C PRO A 39 6.00 9.48 6.78
N ARG A 40 6.73 8.85 7.72
CA ARG A 40 7.90 7.98 7.46
C ARG A 40 7.73 6.66 8.19
N TRP A 41 8.08 5.56 7.52
CA TRP A 41 8.01 4.23 8.08
C TRP A 41 9.40 3.63 8.25
N SER A 42 9.58 2.85 9.31
CA SER A 42 10.68 1.90 9.39
C SER A 42 10.36 0.67 8.56
N TRP A 43 11.37 0.10 7.92
CA TRP A 43 11.29 -1.12 7.12
C TRP A 43 12.34 -2.12 7.61
N ASN A 44 11.98 -3.40 7.61
CA ASN A 44 12.89 -4.49 8.01
C ASN A 44 13.98 -4.83 6.96
N GLY A 45 13.97 -4.19 5.79
CA GLY A 45 14.93 -4.44 4.71
C GLY A 45 14.60 -5.64 3.82
N SER A 46 13.50 -6.35 4.09
CA SER A 46 13.09 -7.50 3.27
C SER A 46 12.17 -7.07 2.13
N VAL A 47 12.52 -7.47 0.90
CA VAL A 47 11.69 -7.23 -0.29
C VAL A 47 10.67 -8.34 -0.53
N ASP A 48 10.89 -9.55 0.01
CA ASP A 48 10.00 -10.71 -0.13
C ASP A 48 9.02 -10.85 1.03
N LYS A 49 9.42 -10.39 2.22
CA LYS A 49 8.62 -10.40 3.45
C LYS A 49 8.68 -9.02 4.12
N PRO A 50 8.21 -7.97 3.44
CA PRO A 50 8.29 -6.62 3.98
C PRO A 50 7.47 -6.50 5.26
N THR A 51 8.03 -5.73 6.18
CA THR A 51 7.35 -5.29 7.39
C THR A 51 7.57 -3.79 7.54
N PHE A 52 6.49 -3.04 7.70
CA PHE A 52 6.50 -1.58 7.87
C PHE A 52 5.91 -1.19 9.23
N HIS A 53 6.53 -0.21 9.89
CA HIS A 53 5.99 0.39 11.11
C HIS A 53 6.07 1.92 11.08
N PRO A 54 5.08 2.64 11.63
CA PRO A 54 3.83 2.15 12.22
C PRO A 54 2.82 1.67 11.13
N SER A 55 1.53 1.61 11.45
CA SER A 55 0.50 1.33 10.44
C SER A 55 0.53 2.33 9.28
N ILE A 56 0.00 1.91 8.15
CA ILE A 56 -0.13 2.71 6.92
C ILE A 56 -1.58 3.19 6.85
N LEU A 57 -1.77 4.50 6.79
CA LEU A 57 -3.08 5.13 6.64
C LEU A 57 -3.14 5.89 5.32
N CYS A 58 -3.93 5.34 4.39
CA CYS A 58 -4.22 5.94 3.10
C CYS A 58 -5.64 6.52 3.12
N ARG A 59 -5.77 7.80 2.76
CA ARG A 59 -7.05 8.50 2.62
C ARG A 59 -7.08 9.16 1.26
N TYR A 60 -8.07 8.86 0.44
CA TYR A 60 -8.21 9.53 -0.86
C TYR A 60 -9.68 9.66 -1.30
N PRO A 61 -10.07 10.80 -1.91
CA PRO A 61 -11.44 11.09 -2.32
C PRO A 61 -11.77 10.60 -3.75
N TRP A 62 -11.09 9.58 -4.26
CA TRP A 62 -11.05 9.31 -5.71
C TRP A 62 -11.91 8.13 -6.18
N ARG A 63 -12.66 7.45 -5.29
CA ARG A 63 -13.61 6.44 -5.76
C ARG A 63 -14.85 7.15 -6.28
N LEU A 64 -14.95 7.26 -7.61
CA LEU A 64 -16.16 7.72 -8.29
C LEU A 64 -17.19 6.59 -8.23
N LEU A 65 -18.30 6.86 -7.57
CA LEU A 65 -19.45 5.96 -7.55
C LEU A 65 -20.24 6.09 -8.86
N GLU A 66 -21.05 5.08 -9.19
CA GLU A 66 -21.87 5.07 -10.42
C GLU A 66 -22.82 6.28 -10.51
N ASN A 67 -23.22 6.83 -9.36
CA ASN A 67 -24.07 8.02 -9.26
C ASN A 67 -23.32 9.35 -9.48
N GLY A 68 -22.01 9.31 -9.75
CA GLY A 68 -21.16 10.48 -9.95
C GLY A 68 -20.64 11.12 -8.66
N GLU A 69 -20.96 10.57 -7.49
CA GLU A 69 -20.43 11.04 -6.20
C GLU A 69 -19.02 10.50 -5.95
N ARG A 70 -18.25 11.21 -5.13
CA ARG A 70 -16.92 10.80 -4.70
C ARG A 70 -16.98 10.25 -3.28
N GLU A 71 -16.65 8.98 -3.12
CA GLU A 71 -16.54 8.35 -1.81
C GLU A 71 -15.13 8.56 -1.25
N GLN A 72 -15.05 8.92 0.04
CA GLN A 72 -13.78 8.90 0.76
C GLN A 72 -13.39 7.45 1.04
N VAL A 73 -12.30 7.01 0.43
CA VAL A 73 -11.71 5.70 0.75
C VAL A 73 -10.71 5.88 1.88
N VAL A 74 -10.90 5.10 2.94
CA VAL A 74 -9.93 4.92 4.02
C VAL A 74 -9.41 3.50 3.91
N CYS A 75 -8.09 3.35 3.78
CA CYS A 75 -7.40 2.09 4.00
C CYS A 75 -6.40 2.29 5.12
N HIS A 76 -6.59 1.57 6.21
CA HIS A 76 -5.71 1.56 7.36
C HIS A 76 -5.21 0.13 7.58
N SER A 77 -3.91 -0.08 7.43
CA SER A 77 -3.35 -1.43 7.44
C SER A 77 -2.01 -1.53 8.17
N PHE A 78 -1.70 -2.74 8.61
CA PHE A 78 -0.34 -3.16 8.92
C PHE A 78 0.16 -4.05 7.79
N VAL A 79 1.43 -3.90 7.42
CA VAL A 79 2.12 -4.85 6.54
C VAL A 79 3.20 -5.53 7.37
N THR A 80 3.12 -6.85 7.47
CA THR A 80 4.05 -7.67 8.27
C THR A 80 4.26 -9.01 7.59
N ASP A 81 5.52 -9.40 7.44
CA ASP A 81 5.95 -10.67 6.84
C ASP A 81 5.30 -10.96 5.48
N GLY A 82 5.13 -9.92 4.66
CA GLY A 82 4.54 -10.05 3.32
C GLY A 82 3.02 -10.14 3.28
N ARG A 83 2.33 -9.88 4.41
CA ARG A 83 0.87 -9.87 4.51
C ARG A 83 0.34 -8.48 4.85
N ILE A 84 -0.84 -8.15 4.34
CA ILE A 84 -1.59 -6.95 4.71
C ILE A 84 -2.68 -7.34 5.71
N GLN A 85 -2.64 -6.76 6.90
CA GLN A 85 -3.74 -6.78 7.85
C GLN A 85 -4.52 -5.47 7.74
N PHE A 86 -5.74 -5.52 7.23
CA PHE A 86 -6.64 -4.37 7.18
C PHE A 86 -7.36 -4.17 8.51
N LEU A 87 -7.38 -2.94 9.00
CA LEU A 87 -8.08 -2.58 10.23
C LEU A 87 -9.57 -2.33 9.98
N SER A 88 -10.35 -2.30 11.07
CA SER A 88 -11.80 -2.20 10.99
C SER A 88 -12.32 -0.85 10.54
N ASP A 89 -11.46 0.18 10.53
CA ASP A 89 -11.76 1.53 10.03
C ASP A 89 -11.47 1.70 8.54
N CYS A 90 -11.09 0.63 7.83
CA CYS A 90 -11.12 0.59 6.37
C CYS A 90 -12.56 0.73 5.84
N THR A 91 -12.73 1.45 4.72
CA THR A 91 -14.03 1.58 4.05
C THR A 91 -14.18 0.67 2.83
N HIS A 92 -13.12 -0.03 2.43
CA HIS A 92 -13.16 -1.00 1.34
C HIS A 92 -13.58 -2.40 1.83
N HIS A 93 -13.91 -3.28 0.87
CA HIS A 93 -14.52 -4.59 1.11
C HIS A 93 -13.65 -5.60 1.90
N LEU A 94 -12.37 -5.31 2.10
CA LEU A 94 -11.42 -6.14 2.88
C LEU A 94 -11.22 -5.65 4.32
N ALA A 95 -12.04 -4.72 4.82
CA ALA A 95 -11.95 -4.25 6.20
C ALA A 95 -11.97 -5.41 7.22
N GLY A 96 -11.02 -5.39 8.16
CA GLY A 96 -10.87 -6.43 9.17
C GLY A 96 -10.28 -7.77 8.67
N GLN A 97 -9.89 -7.87 7.40
CA GLN A 97 -9.30 -9.08 6.83
C GLN A 97 -7.78 -9.02 6.79
N THR A 98 -7.13 -10.18 6.72
CA THR A 98 -5.69 -10.28 6.46
C THR A 98 -5.46 -11.13 5.22
N VAL A 99 -4.69 -10.61 4.27
CA VAL A 99 -4.40 -11.26 2.99
C VAL A 99 -2.90 -11.23 2.70
N ASP A 100 -2.44 -12.10 1.83
CA ASP A 100 -1.07 -12.02 1.29
C ASP A 100 -0.94 -10.80 0.37
N LEU A 101 0.24 -10.17 0.34
CA LEU A 101 0.54 -9.15 -0.66
C LEU A 101 0.45 -9.79 -2.06
N PRO A 102 -0.38 -9.24 -2.97
CA PRO A 102 -0.47 -9.77 -4.32
C PRO A 102 0.85 -9.52 -5.07
N GLN A 103 1.10 -10.35 -6.08
CA GLN A 103 2.16 -10.05 -7.03
C GLN A 103 1.77 -8.82 -7.84
N LEU A 104 2.71 -7.91 -8.04
CA LEU A 104 2.52 -6.79 -8.95
C LEU A 104 2.32 -7.35 -10.37
N GLU A 105 1.36 -6.81 -11.09
CA GLU A 105 1.19 -7.13 -12.51
C GLU A 105 2.43 -6.64 -13.27
N ASP A 106 2.82 -7.35 -14.33
CA ASP A 106 3.86 -6.86 -15.23
C ASP A 106 3.18 -5.87 -16.21
N ASP A 107 3.78 -4.69 -16.38
CA ASP A 107 3.38 -3.78 -17.46
C ASP A 107 3.72 -4.47 -18.80
N GLU A 108 2.73 -5.01 -19.52
CA GLU A 108 2.89 -5.58 -20.87
C GLU A 108 3.42 -4.57 -21.90
#